data_AF-A0A4U5VR06-F1
#
_entry.id   AF-A0A4U5VR06-F1
#
_cell.length_a   1.000
_cell.length_b   1.000
_cell.length_c   1.000
_cell.angle_alpha   90.00
_cell.angle_beta   90.00
_cell.angle_gamma   90.00
#
_symmetry.space_group_name_H-M   'P 1'
#
loop_
_entity.id
_entity.type
_entity.pdbx_description
1 polymer ?
#
loop_
_entity_poly.entity_id
_entity_poly.type
_entity_poly.pdbx_seq_one_letter_code
_entity_poly.pdbx_strand_id
1 'polypeptide(L)'
;MLSRPQAGRFYGEIDGSVMTTLIRMGMFKRVSLFDYQAMCKMNSHSVSSAPSAHKKKGDILQPCDTEYPSFVYEPSVKETNSIIKCGRCQKMFVVQQIPESNLLMLVVQADCDCSRQYPPITMQPKEVKYIL
;
A
#
# COMPACT_ATOMS: atom_id res chain seq x y z
N MET A 1 27.25 -4.17 -0.12
CA MET A 1 26.02 -3.41 0.24
C MET A 1 25.03 -4.40 0.83
N LEU A 2 24.80 -4.39 2.15
CA LEU A 2 23.69 -5.16 2.72
C LEU A 2 22.38 -4.52 2.24
N SER A 3 21.72 -5.16 1.28
CA SER A 3 20.33 -4.85 0.97
C SER A 3 19.52 -5.10 2.25
N ARG A 4 18.77 -4.09 2.71
CA ARG A 4 17.78 -4.33 3.76
C ARG A 4 16.85 -5.45 3.27
N PRO A 5 16.53 -6.46 4.09
CA PRO A 5 15.57 -7.48 3.70
C PRO A 5 14.23 -6.78 3.39
N GLN A 6 13.79 -6.88 2.14
CA GLN A 6 12.48 -6.37 1.70
C GLN A 6 11.37 -7.41 1.91
N ALA A 7 11.72 -8.60 2.43
CA ALA A 7 10.77 -9.64 2.77
C ALA A 7 9.71 -9.11 3.76
N GLY A 8 8.45 -9.45 3.52
CA GLY A 8 7.32 -9.01 4.34
C GLY A 8 6.81 -7.59 4.05
N ARG A 9 7.48 -6.82 3.17
CA ARG A 9 6.91 -5.56 2.68
C ARG A 9 5.86 -5.82 1.60
N PHE A 10 4.89 -4.92 1.55
CA PHE A 10 3.91 -4.91 0.48
C PHE A 10 4.59 -4.60 -0.86
N TYR A 11 4.37 -5.46 -1.86
CA TYR A 11 5.05 -5.37 -3.15
C TYR A 11 4.80 -4.05 -3.89
N GLY A 12 3.61 -3.43 -3.72
CA GLY A 12 3.31 -2.13 -4.30
C GLY A 12 4.17 -0.97 -3.76
N GLU A 13 4.81 -1.12 -2.60
CA GLU A 13 5.80 -0.15 -2.10
C GLU A 13 7.16 -0.30 -2.81
N ILE A 14 7.45 -1.49 -3.33
CA ILE A 14 8.70 -1.83 -4.02
C ILE A 14 8.58 -1.49 -5.51
N ASP A 15 7.52 -1.96 -6.17
CA ASP A 15 7.24 -1.67 -7.57
C ASP A 15 5.76 -1.34 -7.78
N GLY A 16 5.44 -0.04 -7.65
CA GLY A 16 4.10 0.49 -7.87
C GLY A 16 3.61 0.32 -9.32
N SER A 17 4.52 0.21 -10.30
CA SER A 17 4.14 0.07 -11.72
C SER A 17 3.53 -1.29 -12.01
N VAL A 18 4.16 -2.36 -11.51
CA VAL A 18 3.66 -3.73 -11.64
C VAL A 18 2.38 -3.90 -10.83
N MET A 19 2.36 -3.45 -9.57
CA MET A 19 1.16 -3.58 -8.73
C MET A 19 -0.05 -2.82 -9.31
N THR A 20 0.14 -1.61 -9.85
CA THR A 20 -0.93 -0.85 -10.53
C THR A 20 -1.47 -1.63 -11.73
N THR A 21 -0.60 -2.25 -12.51
CA THR A 21 -1.01 -3.05 -13.67
C THR A 21 -1.81 -4.28 -13.24
N LEU A 22 -1.34 -5.00 -12.22
CA LEU A 22 -2.04 -6.17 -11.68
C LEU A 22 -3.45 -5.84 -11.16
N ILE A 23 -3.62 -4.68 -10.54
CA ILE A 23 -4.95 -4.18 -10.13
C ILE A 23 -5.81 -3.88 -11.36
N ARG A 24 -5.25 -3.18 -12.36
CA ARG A 24 -5.97 -2.84 -13.60
C ARG A 24 -6.42 -4.08 -14.38
N MET A 25 -5.63 -5.14 -14.35
CA MET A 25 -5.96 -6.42 -14.99
C MET A 25 -6.99 -7.24 -14.20
N GLY A 26 -7.38 -6.80 -13.00
CA GLY A 26 -8.33 -7.52 -12.15
C GLY A 26 -7.74 -8.74 -11.44
N MET A 27 -6.41 -8.90 -11.42
CA MET A 27 -5.77 -9.95 -10.60
C MET A 27 -5.80 -9.61 -9.11
N PHE A 28 -5.82 -8.32 -8.78
CA PHE A 28 -5.92 -7.87 -7.40
C PHE A 28 -7.01 -6.82 -7.27
N LYS A 29 -7.87 -7.01 -6.28
CA LYS A 29 -8.89 -6.04 -5.91
C LYS A 29 -8.44 -5.25 -4.70
N ARG A 30 -8.52 -3.91 -4.79
CA ARG A 30 -8.35 -3.03 -3.63
C ARG A 30 -9.62 -3.10 -2.78
N VAL A 31 -9.45 -3.33 -1.48
CA VAL A 31 -10.51 -3.31 -0.47
C VAL A 31 -10.10 -2.37 0.65
N SER A 32 -11.09 -1.79 1.33
CA SER A 32 -10.86 -0.92 2.48
C SER A 32 -11.38 -1.61 3.73
N LEU A 33 -10.55 -1.66 4.77
CA LEU A 33 -10.92 -2.12 6.09
C LEU A 33 -11.00 -0.92 7.02
N PHE A 34 -11.99 -0.88 7.91
CA PHE A 34 -12.17 0.23 8.83
C PHE A 34 -11.96 -0.24 10.26
N ASP A 35 -11.15 0.50 11.02
CA ASP A 35 -10.98 0.35 12.45
C ASP A 35 -11.53 1.59 13.15
N TYR A 36 -12.67 1.41 13.79
CA TYR A 36 -13.39 2.44 14.54
C TYR A 36 -12.89 2.57 15.99
N GLN A 37 -11.84 1.83 16.37
CA GLN A 37 -11.28 1.81 17.72
C GLN A 37 -9.78 2.18 17.72
N ALA A 38 -9.28 2.76 16.62
CA ALA A 38 -7.89 3.16 16.47
C ALA A 38 -7.56 4.41 17.31
N MET A 39 -6.27 4.56 17.63
CA MET A 39 -5.73 5.72 18.33
C MET A 39 -4.87 6.55 17.38
N CYS A 40 -5.27 7.79 17.08
CA CYS A 40 -4.56 8.72 16.18
C CYS A 40 -3.86 9.82 16.97
N LYS A 41 -2.80 10.39 16.38
CA LYS A 41 -2.13 11.56 16.95
C LYS A 41 -3.04 12.77 16.91
N MET A 42 -3.15 13.46 18.03
CA MET A 42 -3.91 14.70 18.13
C MET A 42 -3.15 15.83 17.44
N ASN A 43 -3.76 16.49 16.45
CA ASN A 43 -3.20 17.71 15.88
C ASN A 43 -3.33 18.84 16.91
N SER A 44 -2.25 19.62 17.09
CA SER A 44 -2.10 20.66 18.12
C SER A 44 -3.09 21.84 18.06
N HIS A 45 -4.08 21.83 17.17
CA HIS A 45 -5.03 22.92 16.95
C HIS A 45 -6.38 22.73 17.65
N SER A 46 -6.63 21.61 18.32
CA SER A 46 -7.90 21.28 18.97
C SER A 46 -7.78 21.10 20.49
N VAL A 47 -7.17 22.05 21.20
CA VAL A 47 -7.12 22.01 22.67
C VAL A 47 -7.95 23.16 23.25
N SER A 48 -9.23 22.86 23.53
CA SER A 48 -10.01 23.58 24.54
C SER A 48 -10.18 22.65 25.74
N SER A 49 -9.14 22.54 26.58
CA SER A 49 -9.22 21.81 27.85
C SER A 49 -8.28 22.43 28.87
N ALA A 50 -8.78 22.65 30.09
CA ALA A 50 -8.19 23.38 31.20
C ALA A 50 -6.77 22.91 31.60
N PRO A 51 -5.94 23.79 32.22
CA PRO A 51 -4.54 23.49 32.47
C PRO A 51 -4.41 22.53 33.65
N SER A 52 -3.98 21.31 33.39
CA SER A 52 -3.47 20.40 34.42
C SER A 52 -2.00 20.09 34.15
N ALA A 53 -1.20 20.35 35.18
CA ALA A 53 0.24 20.42 35.15
C ALA A 53 0.94 19.11 34.71
N HIS A 54 2.10 19.29 34.08
CA HIS A 54 3.19 18.32 33.87
C HIS A 54 2.83 16.96 33.23
N LYS A 55 2.82 16.89 31.89
CA LYS A 55 3.11 15.63 31.17
C LYS A 55 4.07 15.86 30.00
N LYS A 56 5.07 14.98 29.91
CA LYS A 56 6.09 14.91 28.86
C LYS A 56 5.45 15.03 27.48
N LYS A 57 6.17 15.66 26.55
CA LYS A 57 5.87 15.79 25.11
C LYS A 57 5.92 14.41 24.42
N GLY A 58 5.07 13.49 24.86
CA GLY A 58 4.70 12.28 24.12
C GLY A 58 3.49 12.63 23.26
N ASP A 59 3.42 12.03 22.07
CA ASP A 59 2.30 12.23 21.16
C ASP A 59 0.99 11.93 21.90
N ILE A 60 0.15 12.95 22.11
CA ILE A 60 -1.17 12.78 22.70
C ILE A 60 -1.99 11.99 21.68
N LEU A 61 -2.46 10.81 22.07
CA LEU A 61 -3.30 9.95 21.25
C LEU A 61 -4.76 10.13 21.63
N GLN A 62 -5.64 10.11 20.63
CA GLN A 62 -7.09 10.16 20.81
C GLN A 62 -7.78 9.08 19.96
N PRO A 63 -8.98 8.63 20.36
CA PRO A 63 -9.78 7.75 19.52
C PRO A 63 -10.08 8.39 18.16
N CYS A 64 -9.97 7.61 17.10
CA CYS A 64 -10.26 8.00 15.73
C CYS A 64 -10.69 6.79 14.90
N ASP A 65 -11.32 7.05 13.77
CA ASP A 65 -11.59 6.03 12.77
C ASP A 65 -10.45 6.00 11.76
N THR A 66 -9.96 4.81 11.42
CA THR A 66 -8.90 4.63 10.42
C THR A 66 -9.32 3.68 9.32
N GLU A 67 -8.97 4.05 8.09
CA GLU A 67 -9.12 3.21 6.90
C GLU A 67 -7.76 2.57 6.57
N TYR A 68 -7.74 1.24 6.53
CA TYR A 68 -6.63 0.42 6.09
C TYR A 68 -6.87 -0.03 4.64
N PRO A 69 -6.10 0.49 3.67
CA PRO A 69 -6.13 -0.08 2.32
C PRO A 69 -5.59 -1.50 2.37
N SER A 70 -6.24 -2.43 1.66
CA SER A 70 -5.81 -3.81 1.53
C SER A 70 -6.06 -4.33 0.11
N PHE A 71 -5.46 -5.47 -0.23
CA PHE A 71 -5.53 -6.07 -1.56
C PHE A 71 -5.84 -7.55 -1.45
N VAL A 72 -6.87 -7.99 -2.18
CA VAL A 72 -7.28 -9.39 -2.25
C VAL A 72 -6.95 -9.91 -3.65
N TYR A 73 -6.34 -11.10 -3.69
CA TYR A 73 -6.08 -11.78 -4.94
C TYR A 73 -7.37 -12.36 -5.52
N GLU A 74 -7.68 -12.04 -6.77
CA GLU A 74 -8.82 -12.58 -7.52
C GLU A 74 -8.30 -13.52 -8.62
N PRO A 75 -8.51 -14.85 -8.51
CA PRO A 75 -7.92 -15.86 -9.41
C PRO A 75 -8.57 -15.89 -10.81
N SER A 76 -9.35 -14.87 -11.16
CA SER A 76 -10.03 -14.69 -12.44
C SER A 76 -9.07 -14.74 -13.63
N VAL A 77 -7.79 -14.43 -13.42
CA VAL A 77 -6.73 -14.50 -14.43
C VAL A 77 -5.63 -15.45 -13.98
N LYS A 78 -5.35 -16.50 -14.77
CA LYS A 78 -4.41 -17.58 -14.40
C LYS A 78 -2.95 -17.24 -14.63
N GLU A 79 -2.67 -16.58 -15.75
CA GLU A 79 -1.33 -16.13 -16.10
C GLU A 79 -1.44 -14.79 -16.82
N THR A 80 -0.44 -13.92 -16.61
CA THR A 80 -0.36 -12.65 -17.31
C THR A 80 1.05 -12.40 -17.80
N ASN A 81 1.19 -12.27 -19.12
CA ASN A 81 2.36 -11.70 -19.76
C ASN A 81 2.02 -10.24 -20.07
N SER A 82 2.80 -9.29 -19.57
CA SER A 82 2.45 -7.88 -19.67
C SER A 82 3.66 -6.97 -19.83
N ILE A 83 3.41 -5.86 -20.52
CA ILE A 83 4.40 -4.83 -20.82
C ILE A 83 3.86 -3.48 -20.33
N ILE A 84 4.62 -2.82 -19.47
CA ILE A 84 4.32 -1.49 -18.94
C ILE A 84 5.11 -0.48 -19.74
N LYS A 85 4.41 0.47 -20.38
CA LYS A 85 5.05 1.57 -21.12
C LYS A 85 5.34 2.72 -20.16
N CYS A 86 6.61 3.04 -19.94
CA CYS A 86 7.07 4.07 -18.99
C CYS A 86 7.55 5.34 -19.72
N GLY A 87 7.02 5.58 -20.93
CA GLY A 87 7.39 6.68 -21.82
C GLY A 87 8.59 6.34 -22.71
N ARG A 88 9.81 6.31 -22.16
CA ARG A 88 11.06 6.11 -22.94
C ARG A 88 11.59 4.68 -22.93
N CYS A 89 11.07 3.84 -22.04
CA CYS A 89 11.38 2.41 -21.97
C CYS A 89 10.10 1.64 -21.67
N GLN A 90 10.21 0.32 -21.74
CA GLN A 90 9.15 -0.60 -21.40
C GLN A 90 9.65 -1.60 -20.37
N LYS A 91 8.79 -1.97 -19.43
CA LYS A 91 9.08 -2.98 -18.41
C LYS A 91 8.18 -4.19 -18.66
N MET A 92 8.78 -5.35 -18.91
CA MET A 92 8.03 -6.60 -19.06
C MET A 92 7.94 -7.33 -17.71
N PHE A 93 6.80 -7.96 -17.47
CA PHE A 93 6.66 -8.91 -16.37
C PHE A 93 5.77 -10.09 -16.75
N VAL A 94 5.97 -11.19 -16.04
CA VAL A 94 5.19 -12.42 -16.14
C VAL A 94 4.70 -12.81 -14.75
N VAL A 95 3.43 -13.16 -14.63
CA VAL A 95 2.85 -13.73 -13.40
C VAL A 95 2.29 -15.11 -13.68
N GLN A 96 2.65 -16.06 -12.81
CA GLN A 96 2.12 -17.42 -12.81
C GLN A 96 1.62 -17.80 -11.41
N GLN A 97 0.45 -18.43 -11.36
CA GLN A 97 -0.06 -19.00 -10.12
C GLN A 97 0.73 -20.26 -9.76
N ILE A 98 1.05 -20.45 -8.48
CA ILE A 98 1.56 -21.72 -7.97
C ILE A 98 0.37 -22.58 -7.52
N PRO A 99 0.11 -23.75 -8.16
CA PRO A 99 -1.05 -24.59 -7.85
C PRO A 99 -1.16 -24.94 -6.36
N GLU A 100 -2.39 -25.12 -5.89
CA GLU A 100 -2.71 -25.50 -4.50
C GLU A 100 -2.12 -24.56 -3.43
N SER A 101 -1.91 -23.28 -3.76
CA SER A 101 -1.39 -22.28 -2.84
C SER A 101 -1.96 -20.89 -3.12
N ASN A 102 -1.75 -19.96 -2.19
CA ASN A 102 -2.02 -18.54 -2.40
C ASN A 102 -0.82 -17.79 -3.01
N LEU A 103 0.22 -18.51 -3.43
CA LEU A 103 1.47 -17.93 -3.92
C LEU A 103 1.41 -17.67 -5.41
N LEU A 104 2.03 -16.55 -5.81
CA LEU A 104 2.24 -16.16 -7.20
C LEU A 104 3.73 -16.05 -7.46
N MET A 105 4.18 -16.59 -8.57
CA MET A 105 5.52 -16.35 -9.09
C MET A 105 5.47 -15.14 -10.03
N LEU A 106 6.23 -14.10 -9.68
CA LEU A 106 6.34 -12.87 -10.45
C LEU A 106 7.77 -12.68 -10.93
N VAL A 107 7.94 -12.58 -12.24
CA VAL A 107 9.23 -12.31 -12.89
C VAL A 107 9.16 -10.95 -13.56
N VAL A 108 10.09 -10.04 -13.24
CA VAL A 108 10.09 -8.66 -13.73
C VAL A 108 11.44 -8.33 -14.34
N GLN A 109 11.45 -7.69 -15.51
CA GLN A 109 12.66 -7.13 -16.08
C GLN A 109 13.05 -5.83 -15.35
N ALA A 110 14.32 -5.73 -14.95
CA ALA A 110 14.87 -4.63 -14.15
C ALA A 110 15.59 -3.55 -14.99
N ASP A 111 15.31 -3.50 -16.28
CA ASP A 111 15.94 -2.62 -17.27
C ASP A 111 15.32 -1.21 -17.36
N CYS A 112 14.17 -0.99 -16.71
CA CYS A 112 13.39 0.24 -16.81
C CYS A 112 12.86 0.71 -15.44
N ASP A 113 13.17 1.95 -15.05
CA ASP A 113 12.61 2.61 -13.85
C ASP A 113 11.33 3.39 -14.22
N CYS A 114 10.21 2.93 -13.67
CA CYS A 114 8.87 3.47 -13.94
C CYS A 114 8.33 4.31 -12.77
N SER A 115 9.13 4.54 -11.72
CA SER A 115 8.73 5.20 -10.46
C SER A 115 8.16 6.61 -10.65
N ARG A 116 8.62 7.34 -11.68
CA ARG A 116 8.12 8.69 -11.99
C ARG A 116 6.67 8.73 -12.45
N GLN A 117 6.22 7.68 -13.16
CA GLN A 117 4.85 7.60 -13.68
C GLN A 117 3.95 6.81 -12.74
N TYR A 118 4.53 5.87 -12.00
CA TYR A 118 3.81 4.97 -11.11
C TYR A 118 4.39 5.10 -9.70
N PRO A 119 3.84 5.99 -8.85
CA PRO A 119 4.32 6.13 -7.48
C PRO A 119 4.07 4.84 -6.67
N PRO A 120 4.83 4.62 -5.58
CA PRO A 120 4.61 3.49 -4.68
C PRO A 120 3.19 3.48 -4.11
N ILE A 121 2.59 2.29 -4.04
CA ILE A 121 1.29 2.07 -3.40
C ILE A 121 1.55 1.67 -1.95
N THR A 122 1.12 2.51 -1.01
CA THR A 122 1.30 2.31 0.43
C THR A 122 0.12 1.58 1.08
N MET A 123 0.42 0.77 2.09
CA MET A 123 -0.56 0.08 2.97
C MET A 123 -0.80 0.82 4.30
N GLN A 124 -0.32 2.07 4.42
CA GLN A 124 -0.46 2.84 5.66
C GLN A 124 -1.92 3.22 5.95
N PRO A 125 -2.36 3.09 7.21
CA PRO A 125 -3.69 3.53 7.63
C PRO A 125 -3.83 5.04 7.50
N LYS A 126 -5.05 5.48 7.19
CA LYS A 126 -5.42 6.89 7.10
C LYS A 126 -6.57 7.19 8.05
N GLU A 127 -6.44 8.26 8.82
CA GLU A 127 -7.55 8.78 9.63
C GLU A 127 -8.71 9.22 8.72
N VAL A 128 -9.91 8.73 9.00
CA VAL A 128 -11.14 9.10 8.29
C VAL A 128 -11.66 10.41 8.87
N LYS A 129 -11.85 11.40 8.00
CA LYS A 129 -12.43 12.71 8.38
C LYS A 129 -13.83 12.83 7.81
N TYR A 130 -14.81 12.88 8.69
CA TYR A 130 -16.20 13.13 8.33
C TYR A 130 -16.40 14.62 8.07
N ILE A 131 -16.88 14.96 6.88
CA ILE A 131 -17.32 16.32 6.56
C ILE A 131 -18.78 16.39 7.00
N LEU A 132 -19.03 17.03 8.14
CA LEU A 132 -20.36 17.38 8.63
C LEU A 132 -20.73 18.80 8.17
#